data_AF-A0A519EP69-F1
#
_entry.id   AF-A0A519EP69-F1
#
_cell.length_a   1.000
_cell.length_b   1.000
_cell.length_c   1.000
_cell.angle_alpha   90.00
_cell.angle_beta   90.00
_cell.angle_gamma   90.00
#
_symmetry.space_group_name_H-M   'P 1'
#
loop_
_entity.id
_entity.type
_entity.pdbx_description
1 polymer ?
#
loop_
_entity_poly.entity_id
_entity_poly.type
_entity_poly.pdbx_seq_one_letter_code
_entity_poly.pdbx_strand_id
1 'polypeptide(L)'
;MNLLNALPASFWQLTTVCGVGFACLWWFVLGAPRAARRRALRARIAALGPAESSSELADLQRMRERIADARHTLQRAHGVGDRGEVLYRIPWFLFIGDTTADVPGLLAAAHSVSPLPAPDDREPAARAFWRWWFLDAVTAIETSPATVCDPGSRRARSLWYQALMELTEQRNRLPLNGIVLCIGTAGLLGTPEAIEPGAARLRRLIDEATEHLQIRLPVYLIVTGLEQLTGYATVCAGLPPEVLAQALGHRLPLHAAPADDAQEDRLGALFRPIELRLRSLRMALLCHETTPAGRLAIHTFFDQVNALQPGLQRVVNRMFEDRRGRRPPRWRGLYMTAVKPEAGGAFVSDLFGRFLPGDQPLAHR
;
A
#
# COMPACT_ATOMS: atom_id res chain seq x y z
N MET A 1 14.43 50.12 33.27
CA MET A 1 13.21 50.24 34.08
C MET A 1 12.11 49.45 33.41
N ASN A 2 11.60 48.43 34.10
CA ASN A 2 10.77 47.35 33.53
C ASN A 2 9.37 47.84 33.17
N LEU A 3 9.09 47.99 31.86
CA LEU A 3 7.76 48.25 31.30
C LEU A 3 6.72 47.15 31.62
N LEU A 4 7.15 46.02 32.18
CA LEU A 4 6.29 44.91 32.59
C LEU A 4 5.52 45.18 33.91
N ASN A 5 5.93 46.16 34.72
CA ASN A 5 5.29 46.43 36.02
C ASN A 5 4.08 47.39 35.96
N ALA A 6 3.72 47.92 34.78
CA ALA A 6 2.62 48.88 34.62
C ALA A 6 1.32 48.28 34.05
N LEU A 7 1.26 46.95 33.87
CA LEU A 7 0.07 46.29 33.34
C LEU A 7 -0.96 46.03 34.44
N PRO A 8 -2.25 46.38 34.25
CA PRO A 8 -3.30 46.14 35.23
C PRO A 8 -3.48 44.64 35.48
N ALA A 9 -3.81 44.25 36.72
CA ALA A 9 -3.97 42.84 37.11
C ALA A 9 -5.00 42.06 36.24
N SER A 10 -6.00 42.77 35.69
CA SER A 10 -6.99 42.24 34.75
C SER A 10 -6.39 41.78 33.41
N PHE A 11 -5.27 42.36 32.97
CA PHE A 11 -4.59 41.95 31.74
C PHE A 11 -4.02 40.52 31.87
N TRP A 12 -3.42 40.20 33.01
CA TRP A 12 -2.90 38.87 33.29
C TRP A 12 -4.03 37.82 33.42
N GLN A 13 -5.17 38.20 33.99
CA GLN A 13 -6.35 37.33 34.07
C GLN A 13 -6.97 37.04 32.68
N LEU A 14 -7.07 38.04 31.80
CA LEU A 14 -7.54 37.85 30.43
C LEU A 14 -6.59 36.97 29.62
N THR A 15 -5.29 37.17 29.77
CA THR A 15 -4.26 36.39 29.05
C THR A 15 -4.28 34.92 29.48
N THR A 16 -4.48 34.61 30.77
CA THR A 16 -4.59 33.22 31.24
C THR A 16 -5.87 32.55 30.74
N VAL A 17 -7.02 33.25 30.76
CA VAL A 17 -8.27 32.72 30.23
C VAL A 17 -8.18 32.45 28.72
N CYS A 18 -7.62 33.38 27.95
CA CYS A 18 -7.39 33.19 26.52
C CYS A 18 -6.41 32.04 26.24
N GLY A 19 -5.34 31.92 27.02
CA GLY A 19 -4.37 30.83 26.91
C GLY A 19 -4.98 29.46 27.21
N VAL A 20 -5.80 29.36 28.25
CA VAL A 20 -6.54 28.13 28.60
C VAL A 20 -7.56 27.79 27.51
N GLY A 21 -8.32 28.78 27.04
CA GLY A 21 -9.27 28.60 25.94
C GLY A 21 -8.60 28.10 24.66
N PHE A 22 -7.45 28.68 24.28
CA PHE A 22 -6.66 28.23 23.16
C PHE A 22 -6.11 26.82 23.36
N ALA A 23 -5.59 26.49 24.55
CA ALA A 23 -5.11 25.15 24.86
C ALA A 23 -6.23 24.09 24.82
N CYS A 24 -7.43 24.42 25.32
CA CYS A 24 -8.62 23.56 25.23
C CYS A 24 -9.07 23.37 23.79
N LEU A 25 -9.12 24.44 22.99
CA LEU A 25 -9.46 24.36 21.57
C LEU A 25 -8.43 23.54 20.80
N TRP A 26 -7.14 23.79 21.04
CA TRP A 26 -6.03 23.05 20.44
C TRP A 26 -6.09 21.56 20.82
N TRP A 27 -6.37 21.26 22.09
CA TRP A 27 -6.59 19.89 22.56
C TRP A 27 -7.80 19.27 21.87
N PHE A 28 -8.94 19.94 21.77
CA PHE A 28 -10.14 19.38 21.17
C PHE A 28 -9.99 19.14 19.66
N VAL A 29 -9.35 20.08 18.95
CA VAL A 29 -9.16 20.02 17.50
C VAL A 29 -8.04 19.06 17.10
N LEU A 30 -6.92 19.03 17.84
CA LEU A 30 -5.71 18.29 17.44
C LEU A 30 -5.32 17.16 18.40
N GLY A 31 -5.59 17.30 19.70
CA GLY A 31 -5.18 16.35 20.75
C GLY A 31 -6.17 15.19 20.95
N ALA A 32 -7.46 15.48 21.08
CA ALA A 32 -8.53 14.53 21.33
C ALA A 32 -8.64 13.42 20.27
N PRO A 33 -8.63 13.71 18.94
CA PRO A 33 -8.65 12.65 17.94
C PRO A 33 -7.38 11.78 17.99
N ARG A 34 -6.20 12.39 18.19
CA ARG A 34 -4.93 11.65 18.34
C ARG A 34 -4.94 10.73 19.57
N ALA A 35 -5.47 11.22 20.69
CA ALA A 35 -5.58 10.45 21.93
C ALA A 35 -6.62 9.31 21.79
N ALA A 36 -7.78 9.58 21.20
CA ALA A 36 -8.82 8.57 20.95
C ALA A 36 -8.30 7.43 20.08
N ARG A 37 -7.56 7.75 19.01
CA ARG A 37 -6.89 6.77 18.14
C ARG A 37 -5.94 5.86 18.91
N ARG A 38 -5.06 6.44 19.73
CA ARG A 38 -4.12 5.69 20.57
C ARG A 38 -4.84 4.82 21.58
N ARG A 39 -5.91 5.32 22.21
CA ARG A 39 -6.72 4.53 23.14
C ARG A 39 -7.40 3.34 22.46
N ALA A 40 -7.97 3.52 21.26
CA ALA A 40 -8.62 2.45 20.51
C ALA A 40 -7.63 1.33 20.13
N LEU A 41 -6.44 1.69 19.64
CA LEU A 41 -5.38 0.72 19.33
C LEU A 41 -4.88 0.01 20.59
N ARG A 42 -4.62 0.75 21.67
CA ARG A 42 -4.21 0.17 22.97
C ARG A 42 -5.26 -0.76 23.54
N ALA A 43 -6.54 -0.44 23.42
CA ALA A 43 -7.63 -1.32 23.85
C ALA A 43 -7.66 -2.63 23.05
N ARG A 44 -7.43 -2.58 21.73
CA ARG A 44 -7.33 -3.79 20.88
C ARG A 44 -6.12 -4.64 21.24
N ILE A 45 -4.96 -4.02 21.44
CA ILE A 45 -3.74 -4.71 21.88
C ILE A 45 -3.97 -5.35 23.26
N ALA A 46 -4.55 -4.60 24.21
CA ALA A 46 -4.86 -5.12 25.55
C ALA A 46 -5.86 -6.27 25.52
N ALA A 47 -6.87 -6.22 24.63
CA ALA A 47 -7.85 -7.29 24.46
C ALA A 47 -7.25 -8.60 23.93
N LEU A 48 -6.09 -8.54 23.26
CA LEU A 48 -5.35 -9.72 22.81
C LEU A 48 -4.49 -10.34 23.92
N GLY A 49 -4.26 -9.62 25.03
CA GLY A 49 -3.39 -10.05 26.13
C GLY A 49 -1.90 -9.71 25.94
N PRO A 50 -1.07 -9.83 27.00
CA PRO A 50 0.36 -9.54 26.95
C PRO A 50 1.08 -10.52 26.01
N ALA A 51 2.24 -10.15 25.45
CA ALA A 51 3.00 -11.06 24.60
C ALA A 51 3.31 -12.38 25.36
N GLU A 52 2.99 -13.51 24.73
CA GLU A 52 3.03 -14.83 25.40
C GLU A 52 4.41 -15.50 25.30
N SER A 53 5.26 -15.02 24.38
CA SER A 53 6.59 -15.60 24.14
C SER A 53 7.68 -14.53 24.07
N SER A 54 8.90 -14.91 24.46
CA SER A 54 10.11 -14.09 24.28
C SER A 54 10.35 -13.75 22.80
N SER A 55 9.96 -14.65 21.88
CA SER A 55 10.04 -14.40 20.44
C SER A 55 9.09 -13.28 19.98
N GLU A 56 7.86 -13.19 20.51
CA GLU A 56 6.92 -12.11 20.17
C GLU A 56 7.44 -10.75 20.69
N LEU A 57 8.02 -10.72 21.90
CA LEU A 57 8.64 -9.51 22.44
C LEU A 57 9.84 -9.04 21.60
N ALA A 58 10.69 -9.97 21.17
CA ALA A 58 11.84 -9.66 20.32
C ALA A 58 11.40 -9.12 18.96
N ASP A 59 10.36 -9.69 18.34
CA ASP A 59 9.81 -9.18 17.09
C ASP A 59 9.26 -7.76 17.22
N LEU A 60 8.61 -7.46 18.35
CA LEU A 60 8.09 -6.13 18.63
C LEU A 60 9.19 -5.08 18.82
N GLN A 61 10.26 -5.45 19.51
CA GLN A 61 11.44 -4.59 19.65
C GLN A 61 12.09 -4.34 18.29
N ARG A 62 12.35 -5.41 17.52
CA ARG A 62 12.90 -5.30 16.15
C ARG A 62 12.01 -4.43 15.26
N MET A 63 10.69 -4.59 15.31
CA MET A 63 9.74 -3.75 14.57
C MET A 63 9.92 -2.27 14.90
N ARG A 64 9.95 -1.91 16.20
CA ARG A 64 10.11 -0.53 16.65
C ARG A 64 11.42 0.08 16.18
N GLU A 65 12.51 -0.66 16.33
CA GLU A 65 13.85 -0.25 15.89
C GLU A 65 13.85 -0.01 14.38
N ARG A 66 13.30 -0.93 13.58
CA ARG A 66 13.23 -0.77 12.12
C ARG A 66 12.43 0.45 11.67
N ILE A 67 11.32 0.78 12.34
CA ILE A 67 10.53 1.99 12.02
C ILE A 67 11.34 3.26 12.38
N ALA A 68 12.04 3.25 13.52
CA ALA A 68 12.89 4.35 13.93
C ALA A 68 14.06 4.55 12.94
N ASP A 69 14.72 3.47 12.55
CA ASP A 69 15.81 3.46 11.57
C ASP A 69 15.33 3.94 10.20
N ALA A 70 14.16 3.48 9.74
CA ALA A 70 13.56 3.92 8.50
C ALA A 70 13.36 5.44 8.44
N ARG A 71 12.86 6.01 9.54
CA ARG A 71 12.70 7.46 9.69
C ARG A 71 14.06 8.17 9.64
N HIS A 72 15.08 7.65 10.32
CA HIS A 72 16.41 8.23 10.32
C HIS A 72 17.08 8.17 8.94
N THR A 73 16.93 7.06 8.21
CA THR A 73 17.44 6.90 6.84
C THR A 73 16.81 7.93 5.90
N LEU A 74 15.49 8.10 5.93
CA LEU A 74 14.80 9.11 5.11
C LEU A 74 15.21 10.54 5.46
N GLN A 75 15.39 10.85 6.74
CA GLN A 75 15.87 12.18 7.16
C GLN A 75 17.29 12.47 6.66
N ARG A 76 18.16 11.45 6.58
CA ARG A 76 19.52 11.60 6.06
C ARG A 76 19.55 11.68 4.53
N ALA A 77 18.80 10.81 3.85
CA ALA A 77 18.83 10.71 2.39
C ALA A 77 18.32 11.97 1.67
N HIS A 78 17.43 12.75 2.30
CA HIS A 78 16.74 13.88 1.64
C HIS A 78 17.14 15.27 2.14
N GLY A 79 18.23 15.39 2.91
CA GLY A 79 18.98 16.64 3.08
C GLY A 79 18.32 17.75 3.94
N VAL A 80 19.05 18.88 4.03
CA VAL A 80 18.85 19.99 4.99
C VAL A 80 17.53 20.75 4.75
N GLY A 81 16.66 20.74 5.76
CA GLY A 81 15.37 21.44 5.82
C GLY A 81 14.72 21.17 7.19
N ASP A 82 13.53 21.74 7.46
CA ASP A 82 12.82 21.40 8.70
C ASP A 82 12.53 19.89 8.71
N ARG A 83 13.00 19.19 9.75
CA ARG A 83 12.96 17.71 9.86
C ARG A 83 11.54 17.15 9.72
N GLY A 84 10.54 17.99 9.99
CA GLY A 84 9.13 17.69 9.79
C GLY A 84 8.75 17.57 8.32
N GLU A 85 9.13 18.53 7.47
CA GLU A 85 8.69 18.58 6.07
C GLU A 85 9.35 17.52 5.18
N VAL A 86 10.64 17.25 5.42
CA VAL A 86 11.41 16.24 4.67
C VAL A 86 10.77 14.86 4.76
N LEU A 87 10.27 14.49 5.95
CA LEU A 87 9.62 13.20 6.17
C LEU A 87 8.37 13.05 5.29
N TYR A 88 7.57 14.11 5.09
CA TYR A 88 6.30 14.04 4.36
C TYR A 88 6.43 14.26 2.84
N ARG A 89 7.63 14.59 2.35
CA ARG A 89 7.90 14.79 0.91
C ARG A 89 7.70 13.51 0.11
N ILE A 90 8.16 12.38 0.63
CA ILE A 90 7.98 11.07 -0.01
C ILE A 90 6.74 10.37 0.57
N PRO A 91 5.79 9.94 -0.30
CA PRO A 91 4.61 9.22 0.15
C PRO A 91 4.93 7.80 0.62
N TRP A 92 4.23 7.38 1.69
CA TRP A 92 4.36 6.05 2.27
C TRP A 92 3.18 5.17 1.85
N PHE A 93 3.48 4.02 1.25
CA PHE A 93 2.48 3.07 0.78
C PHE A 93 2.62 1.74 1.51
N LEU A 94 1.51 1.22 2.03
CA LEU A 94 1.47 -0.08 2.68
C LEU A 94 1.11 -1.15 1.64
N PHE A 95 2.03 -2.11 1.43
CA PHE A 95 1.84 -3.23 0.50
C PHE A 95 1.37 -4.46 1.27
N ILE A 96 0.23 -5.00 0.87
CA ILE A 96 -0.42 -6.15 1.51
C ILE A 96 -0.74 -7.18 0.44
N GLY A 97 -0.31 -8.41 0.62
CA GLY A 97 -0.62 -9.54 -0.25
C GLY A 97 -0.49 -10.85 0.50
N ASP A 98 -1.08 -11.90 -0.06
CA ASP A 98 -0.83 -13.26 0.41
C ASP A 98 0.53 -13.77 -0.10
N THR A 99 0.84 -15.05 0.17
CA THR A 99 2.10 -15.65 -0.28
C THR A 99 2.21 -15.71 -1.80
N THR A 100 1.11 -15.90 -2.52
CA THR A 100 1.10 -16.00 -4.00
C THR A 100 1.39 -14.67 -4.67
N ALA A 101 1.11 -13.57 -3.98
CA ALA A 101 1.32 -12.23 -4.49
C ALA A 101 2.79 -11.80 -4.56
N ASP A 102 3.71 -12.54 -3.93
CA ASP A 102 5.15 -12.26 -3.91
C ASP A 102 5.50 -10.77 -3.79
N VAL A 103 4.91 -10.10 -2.78
CA VAL A 103 5.20 -8.70 -2.46
C VAL A 103 6.71 -8.44 -2.30
N PRO A 104 7.51 -9.30 -1.63
CA PRO A 104 8.95 -9.10 -1.55
C PRO A 104 9.62 -9.07 -2.94
N GLY A 105 9.27 -9.99 -3.84
CA GLY A 105 9.79 -10.02 -5.20
C GLY A 105 9.42 -8.77 -6.00
N LEU A 106 8.17 -8.29 -5.89
CA LEU A 106 7.73 -7.04 -6.54
C LEU A 106 8.56 -5.84 -6.06
N LEU A 107 8.77 -5.72 -4.75
CA LEU A 107 9.51 -4.60 -4.16
C LEU A 107 11.00 -4.69 -4.47
N ALA A 108 11.58 -5.89 -4.51
CA ALA A 108 12.95 -6.11 -4.97
C ALA A 108 13.13 -5.71 -6.44
N ALA A 109 12.18 -6.08 -7.31
CA ALA A 109 12.18 -5.68 -8.72
C ALA A 109 12.08 -4.15 -8.87
N ALA A 110 11.21 -3.50 -8.10
CA ALA A 110 11.09 -2.04 -8.09
C ALA A 110 12.36 -1.36 -7.55
N HIS A 111 13.03 -1.97 -6.58
CA HIS A 111 14.26 -1.45 -5.97
C HIS A 111 15.50 -1.63 -6.85
N SER A 112 15.50 -2.59 -7.78
CA SER A 112 16.66 -2.88 -8.64
C SER A 112 17.20 -1.69 -9.46
N VAL A 113 16.36 -0.68 -9.69
CA VAL A 113 16.69 0.55 -10.42
C VAL A 113 16.89 1.77 -9.51
N SER A 114 16.77 1.59 -8.20
CA SER A 114 16.88 2.65 -7.19
C SER A 114 18.34 2.77 -6.70
N PRO A 115 18.88 3.98 -6.58
CA PRO A 115 20.22 4.24 -6.03
C PRO A 115 20.28 4.12 -4.49
N LEU A 116 19.13 3.93 -3.83
CA LEU A 116 19.04 3.88 -2.37
C LEU A 116 19.50 2.51 -1.82
N PRO A 117 19.93 2.43 -0.55
CA PRO A 117 20.31 1.16 0.04
C PRO A 117 19.10 0.22 0.14
N ALA A 118 19.28 -1.03 -0.27
CA ALA A 118 18.30 -2.08 -0.06
C ALA A 118 18.08 -2.34 1.44
N PRO A 119 16.88 -2.79 1.86
CA PRO A 119 16.67 -3.24 3.22
C PRO A 119 17.68 -4.35 3.57
N ASP A 120 18.29 -4.24 4.76
CA ASP A 120 19.35 -5.17 5.18
C ASP A 120 18.80 -6.61 5.29
N ASP A 121 19.26 -7.49 4.40
CA ASP A 121 18.88 -8.92 4.32
C ASP A 121 19.65 -9.79 5.34
N ARG A 122 20.49 -9.20 6.21
CA ARG A 122 21.33 -9.92 7.19
C ARG A 122 20.59 -10.78 8.21
N GLU A 123 19.26 -10.69 8.32
CA GLU A 123 18.46 -11.60 9.15
C GLU A 123 17.45 -12.43 8.34
N PRO A 124 17.84 -13.63 7.87
CA PRO A 124 16.93 -14.60 7.26
C PRO A 124 15.95 -15.25 8.26
N ALA A 125 16.20 -15.16 9.56
CA ALA A 125 15.60 -16.03 10.58
C ALA A 125 14.22 -15.59 11.14
N ALA A 126 13.71 -14.42 10.74
CA ALA A 126 12.29 -14.09 10.91
C ALA A 126 11.97 -13.01 9.88
N ARG A 127 11.18 -13.33 8.85
CA ARG A 127 10.57 -12.30 7.97
C ARG A 127 9.96 -11.23 8.86
N ALA A 128 10.65 -10.09 8.96
CA ALA A 128 10.21 -8.99 9.80
C ALA A 128 8.75 -8.70 9.45
N PHE A 129 7.90 -8.52 10.47
CA PHE A 129 6.46 -8.43 10.23
C PHE A 129 6.14 -7.32 9.22
N TRP A 130 6.89 -6.20 9.26
CA TRP A 130 6.98 -5.19 8.21
C TRP A 130 8.43 -4.92 7.81
N ARG A 131 8.64 -4.67 6.52
CA ARG A 131 9.94 -4.24 5.96
C ARG A 131 9.80 -2.93 5.21
N TRP A 132 10.82 -2.09 5.30
CA TRP A 132 10.85 -0.77 4.69
C TRP A 132 11.71 -0.80 3.43
N TRP A 133 11.12 -0.43 2.31
CA TRP A 133 11.79 -0.30 1.02
C TRP A 133 11.80 1.18 0.64
N PHE A 134 13.00 1.72 0.44
CA PHE A 134 13.17 3.12 0.04
C PHE A 134 13.43 3.16 -1.47
N LEU A 135 12.48 3.75 -2.20
CA LEU A 135 12.59 4.04 -3.62
C LEU A 135 12.65 5.55 -3.83
N ASP A 136 13.05 5.98 -5.03
CA ASP A 136 13.23 7.40 -5.35
C ASP A 136 12.01 8.28 -5.09
N ALA A 137 10.81 7.77 -5.40
CA ALA A 137 9.57 8.52 -5.33
C ALA A 137 8.59 8.01 -4.27
N VAL A 138 8.82 6.83 -3.68
CA VAL A 138 7.89 6.16 -2.75
C VAL A 138 8.68 5.43 -1.67
N THR A 139 8.17 5.46 -0.43
CA THR A 139 8.56 4.49 0.59
C THR A 139 7.51 3.39 0.66
N ALA A 140 7.90 2.15 0.37
CA ALA A 140 7.02 1.00 0.43
C ALA A 140 7.21 0.24 1.75
N ILE A 141 6.10 -0.07 2.41
CA ILE A 141 6.05 -0.87 3.63
C ILE A 141 5.52 -2.24 3.25
N GLU A 142 6.41 -3.22 3.16
CA GLU A 142 6.05 -4.61 2.90
C GLU A 142 5.38 -5.21 4.15
N THR A 143 4.22 -5.83 3.98
CA THR A 143 3.56 -6.60 5.06
C THR A 143 3.82 -8.08 4.92
N SER A 144 4.12 -8.76 6.03
CA SER A 144 4.25 -10.22 6.06
C SER A 144 2.99 -10.91 5.54
N PRO A 145 3.12 -11.90 4.63
CA PRO A 145 1.97 -12.60 4.05
C PRO A 145 1.15 -13.36 5.10
N ALA A 146 1.74 -13.70 6.25
CA ALA A 146 1.05 -14.32 7.37
C ALA A 146 -0.14 -13.48 7.86
N THR A 147 -0.07 -12.15 7.72
CA THR A 147 -1.18 -11.22 8.06
C THR A 147 -2.45 -11.52 7.26
N VAL A 148 -2.28 -12.01 6.02
CA VAL A 148 -3.39 -12.38 5.12
C VAL A 148 -3.68 -13.88 5.21
N CYS A 149 -2.66 -14.73 5.26
CA CYS A 149 -2.82 -16.18 5.20
C CYS A 149 -3.27 -16.81 6.54
N ASP A 150 -2.94 -16.19 7.67
CA ASP A 150 -3.27 -16.69 9.01
C ASP A 150 -4.08 -15.64 9.81
N PRO A 151 -5.37 -15.46 9.46
CA PRO A 151 -6.22 -14.47 10.14
C PRO A 151 -6.53 -14.82 11.60
N GLY A 152 -6.31 -16.07 12.01
CA GLY A 152 -6.58 -16.56 13.37
C GLY A 152 -5.40 -16.37 14.32
N SER A 153 -4.20 -16.15 13.80
CA SER A 153 -3.00 -15.96 14.62
C SER A 153 -3.08 -14.70 15.48
N ARG A 154 -3.23 -14.92 16.78
CA ARG A 154 -3.17 -13.87 17.80
C ARG A 154 -1.88 -13.05 17.70
N ARG A 155 -0.74 -13.72 17.44
CA ARG A 155 0.56 -13.06 17.23
C ARG A 155 0.52 -12.11 16.03
N ALA A 156 0.07 -12.57 14.86
CA ALA A 156 -0.01 -11.72 13.67
C ALA A 156 -0.94 -10.52 13.89
N ARG A 157 -2.06 -10.72 14.60
CA ARG A 157 -3.00 -9.66 14.97
C ARG A 157 -2.41 -8.65 15.96
N SER A 158 -1.68 -9.12 16.96
CA SER A 158 -0.95 -8.29 17.93
C SER A 158 0.08 -7.42 17.20
N LEU A 159 0.93 -8.04 16.37
CA LEU A 159 1.94 -7.35 15.57
C LEU A 159 1.32 -6.32 14.62
N TRP A 160 0.21 -6.65 13.96
CA TRP A 160 -0.53 -5.73 13.08
C TRP A 160 -0.96 -4.45 13.80
N TYR A 161 -1.66 -4.58 14.94
CA TYR A 161 -2.14 -3.41 15.68
C TYR A 161 -1.00 -2.61 16.30
N GLN A 162 0.06 -3.28 16.77
CA GLN A 162 1.25 -2.60 17.27
C GLN A 162 1.95 -1.83 16.16
N ALA A 163 2.12 -2.42 14.97
CA ALA A 163 2.73 -1.75 13.83
C ALA A 163 1.91 -0.52 13.37
N LEU A 164 0.58 -0.63 13.30
CA LEU A 164 -0.29 0.52 13.05
C LEU A 164 -0.11 1.60 14.12
N MET A 165 -0.02 1.21 15.41
CA MET A 165 0.24 2.13 16.52
C MET A 165 1.55 2.90 16.32
N GLU A 166 2.64 2.19 16.06
CA GLU A 166 3.96 2.78 15.83
C GLU A 166 3.96 3.78 14.66
N LEU A 167 3.27 3.49 13.54
CA LEU A 167 3.11 4.47 12.45
C LEU A 167 2.44 5.77 12.92
N THR A 168 1.45 5.67 13.81
CA THR A 168 0.76 6.85 14.35
C THR A 168 1.69 7.72 15.18
N GLU A 169 2.69 7.11 15.82
CA GLU A 169 3.63 7.78 16.70
C GLU A 169 4.78 8.40 15.91
N GLN A 170 5.32 7.66 14.94
CA GLN A 170 6.48 8.07 14.15
C GLN A 170 6.12 9.04 13.01
N ARG A 171 4.89 8.96 12.47
CA ARG A 171 4.41 9.79 11.36
C ARG A 171 3.01 10.35 11.66
N ASN A 172 2.95 11.26 12.63
CA ASN A 172 1.71 11.71 13.28
C ASN A 172 0.73 12.53 12.42
N ARG A 173 1.16 13.21 11.33
CA ARG A 173 0.29 14.03 10.47
C ARG A 173 -0.44 13.15 9.46
N LEU A 174 0.32 12.39 8.67
CA LEU A 174 -0.18 11.52 7.61
C LEU A 174 0.58 10.19 7.59
N PRO A 175 0.22 9.23 8.48
CA PRO A 175 0.88 7.93 8.64
C PRO A 175 1.08 7.14 7.34
N LEU A 176 0.11 7.19 6.42
CA LEU A 176 0.16 6.54 5.12
C LEU A 176 -0.46 7.45 4.06
N ASN A 177 0.01 7.31 2.82
CA ASN A 177 -0.50 7.98 1.63
C ASN A 177 -1.40 7.07 0.78
N GLY A 178 -1.32 5.75 0.96
CA GLY A 178 -2.22 4.79 0.32
C GLY A 178 -1.92 3.35 0.72
N ILE A 179 -2.79 2.45 0.27
CA ILE A 179 -2.62 1.00 0.43
C ILE A 179 -2.54 0.38 -0.96
N VAL A 180 -1.58 -0.53 -1.13
CA VAL A 180 -1.40 -1.31 -2.35
C VAL A 180 -1.68 -2.77 -2.01
N LEU A 181 -2.68 -3.32 -2.68
CA LEU A 181 -3.07 -4.70 -2.55
C LEU A 181 -2.43 -5.48 -3.69
N CYS A 182 -1.61 -6.46 -3.36
CA CYS A 182 -0.98 -7.34 -4.32
C CYS A 182 -1.71 -8.68 -4.33
N ILE A 183 -2.03 -9.18 -5.52
CA ILE A 183 -2.69 -10.48 -5.71
C ILE A 183 -1.95 -11.23 -6.81
N GLY A 184 -1.51 -12.45 -6.52
CA GLY A 184 -0.84 -13.28 -7.50
C GLY A 184 -1.80 -13.79 -8.58
N THR A 185 -1.29 -13.96 -9.80
CA THR A 185 -2.03 -14.59 -10.92
C THR A 185 -2.59 -15.96 -10.53
N ALA A 186 -1.81 -16.78 -9.81
CA ALA A 186 -2.26 -18.08 -9.31
C ALA A 186 -3.49 -17.99 -8.38
N GLY A 187 -3.55 -16.96 -7.54
CA GLY A 187 -4.70 -16.71 -6.65
C GLY A 187 -5.97 -16.35 -7.42
N LEU A 188 -5.85 -15.65 -8.56
CA LEU A 188 -6.99 -15.23 -9.39
C LEU A 188 -7.55 -16.34 -10.29
N LEU A 189 -6.75 -17.36 -10.61
CA LEU A 189 -7.16 -18.52 -11.41
C LEU A 189 -7.86 -19.60 -10.57
N GLY A 190 -7.94 -19.42 -9.25
CA GLY A 190 -8.60 -20.36 -8.33
C GLY A 190 -10.12 -20.39 -8.46
N THR A 191 -10.76 -21.32 -7.74
CA THR A 191 -12.22 -21.36 -7.64
C THR A 191 -12.75 -20.20 -6.79
N PRO A 192 -14.03 -19.81 -6.92
CA PRO A 192 -14.62 -18.75 -6.10
C PRO A 192 -14.42 -18.95 -4.60
N GLU A 193 -14.53 -20.19 -4.12
CA GLU A 193 -14.37 -20.59 -2.73
C GLU A 193 -12.94 -20.38 -2.22
N ALA A 194 -11.94 -20.41 -3.12
CA ALA A 194 -10.55 -20.10 -2.80
C ALA A 194 -10.30 -18.59 -2.78
N ILE A 195 -10.93 -17.83 -3.69
CA ILE A 195 -10.69 -16.40 -3.88
C ILE A 195 -11.37 -15.55 -2.81
N GLU A 196 -12.66 -15.79 -2.54
CA GLU A 196 -13.50 -14.94 -1.69
C GLU A 196 -12.97 -14.78 -0.25
N PRO A 197 -12.47 -15.84 0.42
CA PRO A 197 -11.89 -15.70 1.75
C PRO A 197 -10.66 -14.77 1.76
N GLY A 198 -9.79 -14.87 0.75
CA GLY A 198 -8.62 -14.01 0.61
C GLY A 198 -9.00 -12.54 0.43
N ALA A 199 -9.93 -12.26 -0.48
CA ALA A 199 -10.45 -10.92 -0.71
C ALA A 199 -11.10 -10.32 0.54
N ALA A 200 -11.86 -11.13 1.30
CA ALA A 200 -12.47 -10.71 2.56
C ALA A 200 -11.43 -10.37 3.65
N ARG A 201 -10.33 -11.13 3.71
CA ARG A 201 -9.22 -10.85 4.65
C ARG A 201 -8.50 -9.56 4.29
N LEU A 202 -8.19 -9.35 3.02
CA LEU A 202 -7.59 -8.09 2.54
C LEU A 202 -8.50 -6.89 2.81
N ARG A 203 -9.81 -6.99 2.54
CA ARG A 203 -10.78 -5.93 2.86
C ARG A 203 -10.79 -5.61 4.36
N ARG A 204 -10.76 -6.63 5.22
CA ARG A 204 -10.68 -6.43 6.68
C ARG A 204 -9.45 -5.61 7.08
N LEU A 205 -8.29 -5.92 6.51
CA LEU A 205 -7.05 -5.19 6.81
C LEU A 205 -7.11 -3.72 6.36
N ILE A 206 -7.74 -3.43 5.22
CA ILE A 206 -7.99 -2.05 4.76
C ILE A 206 -8.91 -1.32 5.74
N ASP A 207 -10.01 -1.96 6.15
CA ASP A 207 -10.97 -1.37 7.08
C ASP A 207 -10.29 -1.07 8.43
N GLU A 208 -9.48 -2.00 8.93
CA GLU A 208 -8.73 -1.82 10.17
C GLU A 208 -7.67 -0.72 10.07
N ALA A 209 -6.90 -0.69 8.97
CA ALA A 209 -5.95 0.39 8.73
C ALA A 209 -6.68 1.74 8.63
N THR A 210 -7.78 1.82 7.90
CA THR A 210 -8.55 3.07 7.74
C THR A 210 -9.15 3.53 9.08
N GLU A 211 -9.75 2.61 9.85
CA GLU A 211 -10.37 2.87 11.15
C GLU A 211 -9.34 3.31 12.19
N HIS A 212 -8.25 2.54 12.34
CA HIS A 212 -7.23 2.82 13.34
C HIS A 212 -6.27 3.93 12.93
N LEU A 213 -6.12 4.23 11.64
CA LEU A 213 -5.35 5.38 11.19
C LEU A 213 -6.20 6.66 11.11
N GLN A 214 -7.54 6.54 11.10
CA GLN A 214 -8.51 7.63 10.96
C GLN A 214 -8.24 8.50 9.73
N ILE A 215 -7.88 7.86 8.62
CA ILE A 215 -7.50 8.52 7.36
C ILE A 215 -8.16 7.77 6.21
N ARG A 216 -8.67 8.52 5.23
CA ARG A 216 -9.16 7.94 3.98
C ARG A 216 -7.98 7.71 3.05
N LEU A 217 -7.67 6.44 2.79
CA LEU A 217 -6.55 6.04 1.96
C LEU A 217 -7.03 5.64 0.56
N PRO A 218 -6.37 6.12 -0.52
CA PRO A 218 -6.53 5.51 -1.83
C PRO A 218 -6.00 4.07 -1.80
N VAL A 219 -6.73 3.17 -2.46
CA VAL A 219 -6.41 1.75 -2.55
C VAL A 219 -6.09 1.41 -4.01
N TYR A 220 -4.96 0.76 -4.22
CA TYR A 220 -4.50 0.26 -5.52
C TYR A 220 -4.55 -1.26 -5.51
N LEU A 221 -4.85 -1.82 -6.67
CA LEU A 221 -4.79 -3.25 -6.89
C LEU A 221 -3.69 -3.54 -7.91
N ILE A 222 -2.75 -4.41 -7.53
CA ILE A 222 -1.68 -4.88 -8.40
C ILE A 222 -1.82 -6.39 -8.54
N VAL A 223 -1.96 -6.86 -9.78
CA VAL A 223 -1.81 -8.27 -10.13
C VAL A 223 -0.34 -8.56 -10.33
N THR A 224 0.23 -9.43 -9.52
CA THR A 224 1.63 -9.85 -9.59
C THR A 224 1.74 -11.25 -10.18
N GLY A 225 2.92 -11.65 -10.62
CA GLY A 225 3.13 -13.00 -11.12
C GLY A 225 2.80 -13.20 -12.60
N LEU A 226 2.84 -12.14 -13.42
CA LEU A 226 2.67 -12.28 -14.87
C LEU A 226 3.74 -13.19 -15.50
N GLU A 227 4.93 -13.29 -14.90
CA GLU A 227 6.01 -14.18 -15.34
C GLU A 227 5.68 -15.67 -15.20
N GLN A 228 4.68 -16.01 -14.37
CA GLN A 228 4.24 -17.38 -14.15
C GLN A 228 3.31 -17.87 -15.27
N LEU A 229 2.83 -16.97 -16.12
CA LEU A 229 1.94 -17.30 -17.23
C LEU A 229 2.71 -17.89 -18.41
N THR A 230 2.13 -18.90 -19.02
CA THR A 230 2.68 -19.58 -20.20
C THR A 230 2.79 -18.59 -21.37
N GLY A 231 3.97 -18.53 -21.99
CA GLY A 231 4.27 -17.63 -23.09
C GLY A 231 4.80 -16.25 -22.68
N TYR A 232 4.88 -15.96 -21.37
CA TYR A 232 5.45 -14.69 -20.88
C TYR A 232 6.86 -14.42 -21.42
N ALA A 233 7.74 -15.43 -21.42
CA ALA A 233 9.12 -15.27 -21.88
C ALA A 233 9.19 -14.78 -23.34
N THR A 234 8.36 -15.34 -24.23
CA THR A 234 8.26 -14.93 -25.64
C THR A 234 7.73 -13.50 -25.76
N VAL A 235 6.67 -13.17 -25.00
CA VAL A 235 6.07 -11.83 -25.02
C VAL A 235 7.06 -10.78 -24.52
N CYS A 236 7.72 -11.04 -23.39
CA CYS A 236 8.69 -10.11 -22.80
C CYS A 236 9.90 -9.89 -23.71
N ALA A 237 10.41 -10.95 -24.36
CA ALA A 237 11.50 -10.83 -25.33
C ALA A 237 11.11 -10.04 -26.59
N GLY A 238 9.84 -10.05 -26.98
CA GLY A 238 9.33 -9.31 -28.14
C GLY A 238 8.97 -7.86 -27.85
N LEU A 239 8.97 -7.41 -26.59
CA LEU A 239 8.63 -6.04 -26.21
C LEU A 239 9.89 -5.17 -26.02
N PRO A 240 9.89 -3.93 -26.55
CA PRO A 240 10.97 -2.99 -26.27
C PRO A 240 11.10 -2.66 -24.78
N PRO A 241 12.33 -2.37 -24.28
CA PRO A 241 12.55 -1.99 -22.88
C PRO A 241 11.68 -0.82 -22.42
N GLU A 242 11.39 0.14 -23.29
CA GLU A 242 10.55 1.30 -22.99
C GLU A 242 9.10 0.90 -22.72
N VAL A 243 8.60 -0.12 -23.43
CA VAL A 243 7.25 -0.66 -23.20
C VAL A 243 7.20 -1.46 -21.90
N LEU A 244 8.27 -2.20 -21.60
CA LEU A 244 8.42 -2.93 -20.33
C LEU A 244 8.58 -1.98 -19.14
N ALA A 245 9.13 -0.77 -19.31
CA ALA A 245 9.21 0.22 -18.24
C ALA A 245 7.85 0.87 -17.93
N GLN A 246 6.95 0.94 -18.92
CA GLN A 246 5.63 1.56 -18.77
C GLN A 246 4.68 0.73 -17.92
N ALA A 247 3.93 1.36 -17.02
CA ALA A 247 2.96 0.64 -16.18
C ALA A 247 1.86 0.03 -17.05
N LEU A 248 1.57 -1.26 -16.88
CA LEU A 248 0.47 -1.97 -17.52
C LEU A 248 -0.74 -1.92 -16.59
N GLY A 249 -1.70 -1.05 -16.88
CA GLY A 249 -2.85 -0.85 -16.02
C GLY A 249 -3.68 0.37 -16.40
N HIS A 250 -4.65 0.67 -15.55
CA HIS A 250 -5.48 1.85 -15.69
C HIS A 250 -5.73 2.50 -14.32
N ARG A 251 -5.80 3.83 -14.34
CA ARG A 251 -6.05 4.68 -13.17
C ARG A 251 -7.36 5.41 -13.39
N LEU A 252 -8.28 5.34 -12.44
CA LEU A 252 -9.58 6.03 -12.54
C LEU A 252 -9.38 7.56 -12.62
N PRO A 253 -10.35 8.38 -13.02
CA PRO A 253 -10.26 9.83 -12.84
C PRO A 253 -10.46 10.24 -11.37
N LEU A 254 -9.84 11.35 -10.92
CA LEU A 254 -9.96 11.87 -9.54
C LEU A 254 -11.37 12.36 -9.17
N HIS A 255 -12.10 12.86 -10.18
CA HIS A 255 -13.43 13.45 -10.05
C HIS A 255 -14.55 12.53 -10.56
N ALA A 256 -14.32 11.21 -10.60
CA ALA A 256 -15.41 10.29 -10.84
C ALA A 256 -16.45 10.47 -9.72
N ALA A 257 -17.70 10.78 -10.11
CA ALA A 257 -18.79 11.18 -9.21
C ALA A 257 -18.95 10.22 -8.00
N PRO A 258 -19.47 10.70 -6.86
CA PRO A 258 -19.84 9.82 -5.76
C PRO A 258 -20.86 8.81 -6.29
N ALA A 259 -20.50 7.52 -6.24
CA ALA A 259 -21.37 6.45 -6.67
C ALA A 259 -22.44 6.26 -5.60
N ASP A 260 -23.68 6.62 -5.91
CA ASP A 260 -24.83 5.82 -5.48
C ASP A 260 -25.20 4.77 -6.54
N ASP A 261 -24.77 4.93 -7.81
CA ASP A 261 -25.01 3.94 -8.86
C ASP A 261 -23.71 3.49 -9.57
N ALA A 262 -23.61 2.17 -9.73
CA ALA A 262 -22.74 1.40 -10.63
C ALA A 262 -21.27 1.15 -10.23
N GLN A 263 -21.07 0.34 -9.20
CA GLN A 263 -19.81 -0.43 -9.00
C GLN A 263 -19.40 -1.24 -10.24
N GLU A 264 -20.38 -1.75 -11.00
CA GLU A 264 -20.16 -2.42 -12.30
C GLU A 264 -19.57 -1.49 -13.36
N ASP A 265 -20.02 -0.23 -13.44
CA ASP A 265 -19.51 0.74 -14.41
C ASP A 265 -18.04 1.11 -14.11
N ARG A 266 -17.68 1.16 -12.81
CA ARG A 266 -16.28 1.38 -12.39
C ARG A 266 -15.34 0.23 -12.76
N LEU A 267 -15.81 -1.02 -12.65
CA LEU A 267 -15.05 -2.19 -13.08
C LEU A 267 -14.83 -2.17 -14.59
N GLY A 268 -15.89 -1.93 -15.37
CA GLY A 268 -15.80 -1.78 -16.81
C GLY A 268 -14.84 -0.66 -17.22
N ALA A 269 -14.91 0.50 -16.54
CA ALA A 269 -14.04 1.64 -16.78
C ALA A 269 -12.54 1.33 -16.53
N LEU A 270 -12.22 0.38 -15.66
CA LEU A 270 -10.84 -0.04 -15.41
C LEU A 270 -10.36 -1.16 -16.33
N PHE A 271 -11.22 -2.14 -16.60
CA PHE A 271 -10.83 -3.28 -17.44
C PHE A 271 -10.73 -2.91 -18.91
N ARG A 272 -11.70 -2.18 -19.45
CA ARG A 272 -11.78 -1.91 -20.89
C ARG A 272 -10.52 -1.24 -21.45
N PRO A 273 -9.92 -0.21 -20.81
CA PRO A 273 -8.67 0.37 -21.31
C PRO A 273 -7.49 -0.61 -21.28
N ILE A 274 -7.44 -1.49 -20.26
CA ILE A 274 -6.39 -2.51 -20.13
C ILE A 274 -6.56 -3.55 -21.23
N GLU A 275 -7.76 -4.06 -21.46
CA GLU A 275 -8.08 -5.01 -22.53
C GLU A 275 -7.71 -4.47 -23.91
N LEU A 276 -8.06 -3.21 -24.20
CA LEU A 276 -7.70 -2.55 -25.47
C LEU A 276 -6.19 -2.45 -25.65
N ARG A 277 -5.45 -2.12 -24.59
CA ARG A 277 -3.99 -2.06 -24.61
C ARG A 277 -3.39 -3.45 -24.81
N LEU A 278 -3.86 -4.46 -24.10
CA LEU A 278 -3.43 -5.85 -24.24
C LEU A 278 -3.67 -6.38 -25.66
N ARG A 279 -4.85 -6.10 -26.24
CA ARG A 279 -5.17 -6.45 -27.63
C ARG A 279 -4.20 -5.79 -28.61
N SER A 280 -3.87 -4.51 -28.40
CA SER A 280 -2.93 -3.77 -29.25
C SER A 280 -1.52 -4.37 -29.17
N LEU A 281 -1.04 -4.70 -27.98
CA LEU A 281 0.25 -5.38 -27.77
C LEU A 281 0.25 -6.77 -28.43
N ARG A 282 -0.81 -7.56 -28.29
CA ARG A 282 -0.97 -8.86 -28.93
C ARG A 282 -0.83 -8.75 -30.45
N MET A 283 -1.54 -7.80 -31.08
CA MET A 283 -1.47 -7.60 -32.53
C MET A 283 -0.06 -7.19 -32.96
N ALA A 284 0.56 -6.23 -32.27
CA ALA A 284 1.92 -5.78 -32.58
C ALA A 284 2.95 -6.92 -32.52
N LEU A 285 2.89 -7.77 -31.49
CA LEU A 285 3.79 -8.91 -31.32
C LEU A 285 3.57 -9.97 -32.43
N LEU A 286 2.31 -10.28 -32.76
CA LEU A 286 1.99 -11.25 -33.82
C LEU A 286 2.39 -10.80 -35.22
N CYS A 287 2.47 -9.49 -35.48
CA CYS A 287 2.97 -8.96 -36.74
C CYS A 287 4.46 -9.27 -36.95
N HIS A 288 5.24 -9.32 -35.87
CA HIS A 288 6.70 -9.51 -35.93
C HIS A 288 7.13 -10.96 -35.71
N GLU A 289 6.32 -11.77 -35.04
CA GLU A 289 6.63 -13.17 -34.78
C GLU A 289 6.40 -14.05 -36.03
N THR A 290 7.43 -14.77 -36.47
CA THR A 290 7.38 -15.59 -37.70
C THR A 290 7.15 -17.05 -37.39
N THR A 291 7.47 -17.51 -36.18
CA THR A 291 7.40 -18.93 -35.83
C THR A 291 5.99 -19.32 -35.36
N PRO A 292 5.47 -20.50 -35.77
CA PRO A 292 4.19 -21.00 -35.26
C PRO A 292 4.18 -21.15 -33.73
N ALA A 293 5.29 -21.62 -33.16
CA ALA A 293 5.45 -21.80 -31.71
C ALA A 293 5.41 -20.46 -30.96
N GLY A 294 6.09 -19.43 -31.46
CA GLY A 294 6.06 -18.09 -30.87
C GLY A 294 4.66 -17.45 -30.94
N ARG A 295 3.96 -17.58 -32.09
CA ARG A 295 2.58 -17.11 -32.23
C ARG A 295 1.63 -17.78 -31.24
N LEU A 296 1.76 -19.08 -31.05
CA LEU A 296 1.00 -19.84 -30.04
C LEU A 296 1.33 -19.37 -28.62
N ALA A 297 2.60 -19.14 -28.30
CA ALA A 297 3.02 -18.64 -26.99
C ALA A 297 2.44 -17.25 -26.71
N ILE A 298 2.48 -16.33 -27.68
CA ILE A 298 1.85 -15.01 -27.58
C ILE A 298 0.35 -15.15 -27.33
N HIS A 299 -0.36 -15.95 -28.14
CA HIS A 299 -1.79 -16.17 -27.96
C HIS A 299 -2.12 -16.72 -26.57
N THR A 300 -1.43 -17.78 -26.16
CA THR A 300 -1.61 -18.43 -24.85
C THR A 300 -1.43 -17.43 -23.71
N PHE A 301 -0.40 -16.59 -23.75
CA PHE A 301 -0.16 -15.58 -22.71
C PHE A 301 -1.34 -14.61 -22.57
N PHE A 302 -1.79 -14.00 -23.66
CA PHE A 302 -2.89 -13.04 -23.60
C PHE A 302 -4.22 -13.71 -23.22
N ASP A 303 -4.45 -14.96 -23.63
CA ASP A 303 -5.64 -15.71 -23.23
C ASP A 303 -5.61 -16.02 -21.72
N GLN A 304 -4.43 -16.36 -21.16
CA GLN A 304 -4.26 -16.53 -19.71
C GLN A 304 -4.44 -15.22 -18.94
N VAL A 305 -3.94 -14.09 -19.45
CA VAL A 305 -4.16 -12.77 -18.82
C VAL A 305 -5.66 -12.42 -18.81
N ASN A 306 -6.37 -12.66 -19.90
CA ASN A 306 -7.83 -12.47 -19.96
C ASN A 306 -8.57 -13.41 -18.99
N ALA A 307 -8.08 -14.63 -18.79
CA ALA A 307 -8.66 -15.59 -17.85
C ALA A 307 -8.57 -15.14 -16.38
N LEU A 308 -7.77 -14.12 -16.05
CA LEU A 308 -7.70 -13.53 -14.70
C LEU A 308 -8.92 -12.65 -14.39
N GLN A 309 -9.61 -12.14 -15.41
CA GLN A 309 -10.69 -11.15 -15.25
C GLN A 309 -11.84 -11.63 -14.35
N PRO A 310 -12.36 -12.87 -14.46
CA PRO A 310 -13.43 -13.34 -13.58
C PRO A 310 -13.00 -13.38 -12.11
N GLY A 311 -11.79 -13.86 -11.81
CA GLY A 311 -11.25 -13.90 -10.45
C GLY A 311 -11.05 -12.48 -9.89
N LEU A 312 -10.54 -11.59 -10.72
CA LEU A 312 -10.32 -10.19 -10.35
C LEU A 312 -11.64 -9.45 -10.08
N GLN A 313 -12.67 -9.73 -10.87
CA GLN A 313 -14.01 -9.20 -10.63
C GLN A 313 -14.59 -9.69 -9.30
N ARG A 314 -14.37 -10.96 -8.92
CA ARG A 314 -14.79 -11.47 -7.60
C ARG A 314 -14.05 -10.78 -6.46
N VAL A 315 -12.73 -10.63 -6.58
CA VAL A 315 -11.93 -9.88 -5.60
C VAL A 315 -12.47 -8.48 -5.43
N VAL A 316 -12.63 -7.73 -6.53
CA VAL A 316 -13.10 -6.35 -6.48
C VAL A 316 -14.51 -6.28 -5.90
N ASN A 317 -15.42 -7.15 -6.34
CA ASN A 317 -16.76 -7.19 -5.79
C ASN A 317 -16.74 -7.36 -4.27
N ARG A 318 -15.99 -8.36 -3.79
CA ARG A 318 -15.87 -8.62 -2.36
C ARG A 318 -15.17 -7.50 -1.58
N MET A 319 -14.20 -6.84 -2.20
CA MET A 319 -13.44 -5.75 -1.59
C MET A 319 -14.22 -4.45 -1.52
N PHE A 320 -15.11 -4.17 -2.46
CA PHE A 320 -15.78 -2.88 -2.56
C PHE A 320 -17.30 -2.94 -2.34
N GLU A 321 -17.82 -4.13 -2.02
CA GLU A 321 -19.14 -4.30 -1.42
C GLU A 321 -19.36 -3.30 -0.27
N ASP A 322 -20.50 -2.59 -0.34
CA ASP A 322 -20.96 -1.76 0.76
C ASP A 322 -21.40 -2.68 1.90
N ARG A 323 -20.71 -2.57 3.05
CA ARG A 323 -21.09 -3.31 4.25
C ARG A 323 -21.82 -2.33 5.14
N ARG A 324 -23.03 -2.69 5.57
CA ARG A 324 -23.90 -1.88 6.46
C ARG A 324 -23.07 -1.11 7.51
N GLY A 325 -22.97 0.21 7.34
CA GLY A 325 -22.27 1.12 8.25
C GLY A 325 -20.79 1.43 7.95
N ARG A 326 -20.18 0.87 6.89
CA ARG A 326 -18.79 1.13 6.50
C ARG A 326 -18.68 1.45 5.00
N ARG A 327 -18.38 2.72 4.69
CA ARG A 327 -18.16 3.15 3.30
C ARG A 327 -17.05 2.33 2.63
N PRO A 328 -17.17 2.01 1.33
CA PRO A 328 -16.15 1.26 0.62
C PRO A 328 -14.84 2.05 0.52
N PRO A 329 -13.68 1.34 0.44
CA PRO A 329 -12.40 1.98 0.22
C PRO A 329 -12.38 2.75 -1.10
N ARG A 330 -11.55 3.80 -1.18
CA ARG A 330 -11.41 4.60 -2.40
C ARG A 330 -10.49 3.90 -3.39
N TRP A 331 -11.07 3.12 -4.29
CA TRP A 331 -10.30 2.48 -5.36
C TRP A 331 -9.71 3.50 -6.33
N ARG A 332 -8.44 3.30 -6.70
CA ARG A 332 -7.68 4.28 -7.49
C ARG A 332 -7.19 3.76 -8.84
N GLY A 333 -6.78 2.50 -8.90
CA GLY A 333 -6.28 1.90 -10.13
C GLY A 333 -6.06 0.41 -9.99
N LEU A 334 -5.89 -0.20 -11.15
CA LEU A 334 -5.55 -1.60 -11.35
C LEU A 334 -4.33 -1.68 -12.25
N TYR A 335 -3.30 -2.40 -11.80
CA TYR A 335 -2.07 -2.61 -12.54
C TYR A 335 -1.69 -4.08 -12.55
N MET A 336 -0.84 -4.48 -13.50
CA MET A 336 -0.30 -5.82 -13.62
C MET A 336 1.22 -5.72 -13.77
N THR A 337 1.94 -6.57 -13.08
CA THR A 337 3.41 -6.54 -13.01
C THR A 337 3.99 -7.94 -13.12
N ALA A 338 5.18 -8.02 -13.69
CA ALA A 338 6.00 -9.22 -13.66
C ALA A 338 7.30 -8.95 -12.92
N VAL A 339 7.80 -9.95 -12.20
CA VAL A 339 9.11 -9.90 -11.57
C VAL A 339 10.07 -10.82 -12.33
N LYS A 340 11.32 -10.41 -12.47
CA LYS A 340 12.38 -11.27 -12.99
C LYS A 340 13.47 -11.35 -11.93
N PRO A 341 13.82 -12.55 -11.44
CA PRO A 341 14.95 -12.70 -10.53
C PRO A 341 16.19 -12.03 -11.15
N GLU A 342 16.87 -11.18 -10.35
CA GLU A 342 18.18 -10.57 -10.66
C GLU A 342 18.23 -9.54 -11.81
N ALA A 343 17.15 -9.30 -12.56
CA ALA A 343 17.16 -8.43 -13.74
C ALA A 343 16.03 -7.37 -13.77
N GLY A 344 15.40 -7.10 -12.62
CA GLY A 344 14.33 -6.11 -12.47
C GLY A 344 12.92 -6.68 -12.69
N GLY A 345 11.98 -5.86 -13.17
CA GLY A 345 10.60 -6.28 -13.39
C GLY A 345 9.96 -5.62 -14.59
N ALA A 346 9.00 -6.30 -15.22
CA ALA A 346 8.20 -5.72 -16.29
C ALA A 346 7.00 -4.96 -15.71
N PHE A 347 6.77 -3.77 -16.26
CA PHE A 347 5.69 -2.86 -15.94
C PHE A 347 5.75 -2.26 -14.52
N VAL A 348 6.95 -2.28 -13.90
CA VAL A 348 7.18 -1.86 -12.51
C VAL A 348 7.66 -0.40 -12.43
N SER A 349 8.59 0.03 -13.29
CA SER A 349 9.29 1.32 -13.15
C SER A 349 8.34 2.52 -13.11
N ASP A 350 7.48 2.68 -14.10
CA ASP A 350 6.50 3.77 -14.14
C ASP A 350 5.50 3.71 -12.98
N LEU A 351 5.13 2.51 -12.53
CA LEU A 351 4.16 2.33 -11.45
C LEU A 351 4.67 2.97 -10.16
N PHE A 352 5.91 2.69 -9.79
CA PHE A 352 6.54 3.23 -8.58
C PHE A 352 7.08 4.66 -8.77
N GLY A 353 7.55 5.01 -9.96
CA GLY A 353 8.14 6.32 -10.25
C GLY A 353 7.12 7.42 -10.53
N ARG A 354 5.94 7.08 -11.09
CA ARG A 354 4.97 8.06 -11.59
C ARG A 354 3.55 7.87 -11.05
N PHE A 355 3.01 6.66 -11.08
CA PHE A 355 1.59 6.45 -10.80
C PHE A 355 1.25 6.44 -9.31
N LEU A 356 1.97 5.67 -8.49
CA LEU A 356 1.79 5.67 -7.03
C LEU A 356 2.08 7.05 -6.40
N PRO A 357 3.22 7.73 -6.68
CA PRO A 357 3.52 9.01 -6.04
C PRO A 357 2.61 10.16 -6.51
N GLY A 358 2.11 10.12 -7.75
CA GLY A 358 1.26 11.18 -8.31
C GLY A 358 -0.04 11.44 -7.56
N ASP A 359 -0.45 10.52 -6.70
CA ASP A 359 -1.69 10.57 -5.92
C ASP A 359 -1.43 10.85 -4.41
N GLN A 360 -0.23 11.32 -4.05
CA GLN A 360 0.13 11.81 -2.72
C GLN A 360 -0.89 12.75 -2.06
N PRO A 361 -1.54 13.72 -2.74
CA PRO A 361 -2.47 14.66 -2.10
C PRO A 361 -3.84 14.05 -1.76
N LEU A 362 -4.11 12.79 -2.14
CA LEU A 362 -5.43 12.18 -1.98
C LEU A 362 -5.70 11.64 -0.59
N ALA A 363 -4.67 11.40 0.21
CA ALA A 363 -4.82 10.96 1.59
C ALA A 363 -5.15 12.15 2.49
N HIS A 364 -6.36 12.14 3.05
CA HIS A 364 -6.87 13.19 3.95
C HIS A 364 -7.64 12.55 5.10
N ARG A 365 -7.71 13.29 6.22
CA ARG A 365 -8.43 12.89 7.43
C ARG A 365 -9.93 13.05 7.26
#